data_AF-A0A917X219-F1
#
_entry.id   AF-A0A917X219-F1
#
_cell.length_a   1.000
_cell.length_b   1.000
_cell.length_c   1.000
_cell.angle_alpha   90.00
_cell.angle_beta   90.00
_cell.angle_gamma   90.00
#
_symmetry.space_group_name_H-M   'P 1'
#
loop_
_entity.id
_entity.type
_entity.pdbx_description
1 polymer ?
#
loop_
_entity_poly.entity_id
_entity_poly.type
_entity_poly.pdbx_seq_one_letter_code
_entity_poly.pdbx_strand_id
1 'polypeptide(L)'
;MTTVEEPPVESNKAREARERHERFLAKQADKERAAQRRAEQLALLARADEQNPRRNRPHILLRTNPEQIEAVTDAMNLGILPDIYVAAGQPVVVEAPSGTVVDDDAPSRVFTIISPNRLRRLLATHTFTYQRVARNVEGERVIVDEETSPALEICKDVLATQEWPKLPPLYGIVTAPFFRPDGVLVQTPGYDEVAGLIYEPLLQLPPIPDRPNENQIKIAKEFILGDLLGDFPWVDRASKSNYVAMLFAPLVRTYLGGALVPMGAIDAKSQATGKTLLCMIVTKIYSGFTRAWIDDEPELRKAITSILLDKGGAAVVLDNVPKGTPVDSATLAAMLTMRTWSDRELGSNSAGSAVRAPNDRTWFVTGNNLSIVGDNKSRSLLSQLDAKMPEPELRPTSQFKLGDLEEWLQKADNRARVLYHLLVLMRAWIVAGANRIETPMRTFTPWASATAGLLDFIGLRDFAKNAKHMAANDPEENMWAAFYASWWRLFGGERVSASKLVDSATPDDYTHATTHDWGETFLRTKTGRMPVASGLGRMLPPEVGSWHGEFQLQGEQDSHSKVWSFWLVQRAEESAEEPAAGAAGDSGG
;
A
#
# COMPACT_ATOMS: atom_id res chain seq x y z
N MET A 1 119.07 0.40 4.17
CA MET A 1 118.79 -0.98 3.73
C MET A 1 117.55 -1.44 4.45
N THR A 2 116.48 -1.59 3.69
CA THR A 2 115.15 -2.03 4.09
C THR A 2 115.16 -3.55 4.16
N THR A 3 114.91 -4.15 5.32
CA THR A 3 114.47 -5.55 5.41
C THR A 3 112.96 -5.53 5.60
N VAL A 4 112.26 -5.88 4.52
CA VAL A 4 110.81 -6.14 4.52
C VAL A 4 110.62 -7.49 5.19
N GLU A 5 109.99 -7.52 6.37
CA GLU A 5 109.51 -8.76 6.98
C GLU A 5 108.37 -9.32 6.13
N GLU A 6 108.55 -10.52 5.58
CA GLU A 6 107.48 -11.26 4.91
C GLU A 6 106.46 -11.74 5.96
N PRO A 7 105.15 -11.59 5.71
CA PRO A 7 104.13 -12.05 6.64
C PRO A 7 104.12 -13.59 6.74
N PRO A 8 103.76 -14.16 7.90
CA PRO A 8 103.79 -15.60 8.12
C PRO A 8 102.81 -16.34 7.19
N VAL A 9 103.29 -17.41 6.54
CA VAL A 9 102.49 -18.27 5.65
C VAL A 9 101.57 -19.17 6.50
N GLU A 10 100.26 -18.93 6.40
CA GLU A 10 99.23 -19.68 7.12
C GLU A 10 99.16 -21.15 6.65
N SER A 11 99.12 -22.11 7.58
CA SER A 11 99.01 -23.54 7.23
C SER A 11 97.63 -23.88 6.64
N ASN A 12 97.57 -24.79 5.65
CA ASN A 12 96.30 -25.19 5.02
C ASN A 12 95.22 -25.65 6.03
N LYS A 13 95.61 -26.31 7.14
CA LYS A 13 94.67 -26.71 8.20
C LYS A 13 94.12 -25.52 8.98
N ALA A 14 94.94 -24.50 9.25
CA ALA A 14 94.50 -23.28 9.92
C ALA A 14 93.51 -22.49 9.04
N ARG A 15 93.80 -22.40 7.73
CA ARG A 15 92.91 -21.78 6.73
C ARG A 15 91.54 -22.48 6.68
N GLU A 16 91.51 -23.81 6.61
CA GLU A 16 90.24 -24.57 6.60
C GLU A 16 89.43 -24.44 7.90
N ALA A 17 90.10 -24.37 9.06
CA ALA A 17 89.44 -24.20 10.35
C ALA A 17 88.83 -22.79 10.47
N ARG A 18 89.56 -21.78 10.01
CA ARG A 18 89.08 -20.39 9.91
C ARG A 18 87.90 -20.27 8.95
N GLU A 19 87.97 -20.85 7.75
CA GLU A 19 86.85 -20.86 6.79
C GLU A 19 85.61 -21.58 7.36
N ARG A 20 85.78 -22.68 8.10
CA ARG A 20 84.65 -23.37 8.78
C ARG A 20 84.05 -22.51 9.88
N HIS A 21 84.87 -21.82 10.66
CA HIS A 21 84.40 -20.91 11.71
C HIS A 21 83.71 -19.67 11.12
N GLU A 22 84.25 -19.08 10.07
CA GLU A 22 83.65 -17.97 9.33
C GLU A 22 82.31 -18.37 8.70
N ARG A 23 82.20 -19.58 8.11
CA ARG A 23 80.92 -20.12 7.62
C ARG A 23 79.91 -20.37 8.75
N PHE A 24 80.36 -20.82 9.92
CA PHE A 24 79.49 -21.02 11.08
C PHE A 24 78.96 -19.68 11.62
N LEU A 25 79.83 -18.67 11.74
CA LEU A 25 79.47 -17.32 12.14
C LEU A 25 78.54 -16.65 11.12
N ALA A 26 78.81 -16.81 9.82
CA ALA A 26 77.93 -16.32 8.75
C ALA A 26 76.53 -16.97 8.84
N LYS A 27 76.47 -18.28 9.08
CA LYS A 27 75.20 -19.01 9.25
C LYS A 27 74.44 -18.58 10.51
N GLN A 28 75.14 -18.27 11.61
CA GLN A 28 74.50 -17.70 12.80
C GLN A 28 74.00 -16.27 12.55
N ALA A 29 74.79 -15.42 11.90
CA ALA A 29 74.40 -14.06 11.55
C ALA A 29 73.19 -14.05 10.59
N ASP A 30 73.13 -14.96 9.61
CA ASP A 30 71.97 -15.12 8.73
C ASP A 30 70.72 -15.59 9.49
N LYS A 31 70.89 -16.48 10.48
CA LYS A 31 69.79 -16.92 11.35
C LYS A 31 69.26 -15.79 12.23
N GLU A 32 70.16 -14.97 12.79
CA GLU A 32 69.78 -13.78 13.57
C GLU A 32 69.09 -12.72 12.70
N ARG A 33 69.60 -12.45 11.50
CA ARG A 33 68.96 -11.55 10.53
C ARG A 33 67.59 -12.06 10.09
N ALA A 34 67.41 -13.36 9.92
CA ALA A 34 66.10 -13.97 9.64
C ALA A 34 65.15 -13.82 10.85
N ALA A 35 65.63 -14.04 12.08
CA ALA A 35 64.84 -13.85 13.29
C ALA A 35 64.43 -12.38 13.50
N GLN A 36 65.31 -11.42 13.20
CA GLN A 36 65.01 -9.99 13.25
C GLN A 36 63.97 -9.59 12.19
N ARG A 37 64.17 -9.97 10.92
CA ARG A 37 63.18 -9.73 9.84
C ARG A 37 61.82 -10.32 10.17
N ARG A 38 61.80 -11.52 10.75
CA ARG A 38 60.59 -12.16 11.23
C ARG A 38 59.90 -11.36 12.33
N ALA A 39 60.63 -10.94 13.37
CA ALA A 39 60.08 -10.15 14.47
C ALA A 39 59.51 -8.81 13.96
N GLU A 40 60.21 -8.16 13.03
CA GLU A 40 59.74 -6.93 12.38
C GLU A 40 58.46 -7.17 11.56
N GLN A 41 58.40 -8.26 10.78
CA GLN A 41 57.23 -8.59 9.96
C GLN A 41 56.01 -8.96 10.82
N LEU A 42 56.20 -9.66 11.94
CA LEU A 42 55.14 -9.95 12.89
C LEU A 42 54.65 -8.68 13.62
N ALA A 43 55.57 -7.80 14.01
CA ALA A 43 55.22 -6.52 14.62
C ALA A 43 54.46 -5.62 13.64
N LEU A 44 54.82 -5.64 12.34
CA LEU A 44 54.11 -4.92 11.29
C LEU A 44 52.69 -5.44 11.11
N LEU A 45 52.51 -6.78 11.05
CA LEU A 45 51.20 -7.40 10.94
C LEU A 45 50.32 -7.09 12.15
N ALA A 46 50.86 -7.19 13.37
CA ALA A 46 50.14 -6.86 14.60
C ALA A 46 49.73 -5.38 14.65
N ARG A 47 50.61 -4.46 14.27
CA ARG A 47 50.29 -3.01 14.18
C ARG A 47 49.22 -2.72 13.13
N ALA A 48 49.31 -3.33 11.95
CA ALA A 48 48.32 -3.13 10.89
C ALA A 48 46.93 -3.65 11.33
N ASP A 49 46.89 -4.76 12.05
CA ASP A 49 45.68 -5.35 12.60
C ASP A 49 45.10 -4.53 13.77
N GLU A 50 45.92 -4.01 14.68
CA GLU A 50 45.49 -3.07 15.74
C GLU A 50 44.97 -1.74 15.19
N GLN A 51 45.56 -1.26 14.09
CA GLN A 51 45.15 -0.01 13.44
C GLN A 51 43.91 -0.16 12.56
N ASN A 52 43.39 -1.37 12.34
CA ASN A 52 42.18 -1.56 11.54
C ASN A 52 40.95 -1.04 12.31
N PRO A 53 40.32 0.08 11.89
CA PRO A 53 39.21 0.68 12.64
C PRO A 53 37.97 -0.22 12.68
N ARG A 54 37.86 -1.18 11.76
CA ARG A 54 36.74 -2.13 11.71
C ARG A 54 36.83 -3.20 12.78
N ARG A 55 37.98 -3.40 13.40
CA ARG A 55 38.19 -4.42 14.43
C ARG A 55 37.34 -4.21 15.69
N ASN A 56 36.87 -2.98 15.91
CA ASN A 56 35.96 -2.63 17.01
C ASN A 56 34.48 -3.00 16.73
N ARG A 57 34.17 -3.49 15.52
CA ARG A 57 32.81 -3.93 15.15
C ARG A 57 32.56 -5.36 15.64
N PRO A 58 31.30 -5.84 15.66
CA PRO A 58 30.98 -7.24 15.91
C PRO A 58 31.72 -8.19 14.95
N HIS A 59 32.24 -9.29 15.48
CA HIS A 59 33.10 -10.25 14.75
C HIS A 59 32.29 -11.41 14.18
N ILE A 60 32.53 -11.74 12.90
CA ILE A 60 31.94 -12.91 12.25
C ILE A 60 33.07 -13.74 11.63
N LEU A 61 33.30 -14.93 12.18
CA LEU A 61 34.31 -15.86 11.69
C LEU A 61 33.72 -16.73 10.58
N LEU A 62 34.28 -16.61 9.38
CA LEU A 62 33.94 -17.44 8.24
C LEU A 62 34.82 -18.70 8.21
N ARG A 63 34.18 -19.87 8.26
CA ARG A 63 34.82 -21.18 8.20
C ARG A 63 34.26 -22.00 7.03
N THR A 64 33.65 -23.15 7.31
CA THR A 64 32.98 -23.98 6.31
C THR A 64 31.70 -23.31 5.82
N ASN A 65 31.22 -23.68 4.61
CA ASN A 65 29.98 -23.10 4.07
C ASN A 65 28.78 -23.20 5.03
N PRO A 66 28.50 -24.35 5.69
CA PRO A 66 27.41 -24.43 6.67
C PRO A 66 27.58 -23.47 7.86
N GLU A 67 28.78 -23.42 8.45
CA GLU A 67 29.07 -22.50 9.56
C GLU A 67 28.94 -21.03 9.13
N GLN A 68 29.29 -20.69 7.88
CA GLN A 68 29.10 -19.33 7.35
C GLN A 68 27.61 -18.98 7.21
N ILE A 69 26.78 -19.91 6.74
CA ILE A 69 25.32 -19.70 6.64
C ILE A 69 24.75 -19.44 8.03
N GLU A 70 25.06 -20.29 9.01
CA GLU A 70 24.61 -20.13 10.40
C GLU A 70 25.07 -18.79 10.99
N ALA A 71 26.36 -18.47 10.89
CA ALA A 71 26.92 -17.25 11.48
C ALA A 71 26.33 -15.97 10.88
N VAL A 72 26.05 -15.94 9.57
CA VAL A 72 25.43 -14.78 8.91
C VAL A 72 23.94 -14.70 9.25
N THR A 73 23.22 -15.83 9.26
CA THR A 73 21.81 -15.89 9.69
C THR A 73 21.67 -15.42 11.15
N ASP A 74 22.56 -15.84 12.03
CA ASP A 74 22.59 -15.39 13.43
C ASP A 74 22.89 -13.90 13.53
N ALA A 75 23.81 -13.36 12.73
CA ALA A 75 24.08 -11.92 12.72
C ALA A 75 22.84 -11.09 12.35
N MET A 76 22.03 -11.57 11.40
CA MET A 76 20.74 -10.95 11.07
C MET A 76 19.75 -11.08 12.24
N ASN A 77 19.54 -12.29 12.75
CA ASN A 77 18.59 -12.55 13.84
C ASN A 77 18.97 -11.87 15.16
N LEU A 78 20.25 -11.65 15.45
CA LEU A 78 20.70 -11.03 16.69
C LEU A 78 20.71 -9.49 16.63
N GLY A 79 20.24 -8.89 15.53
CA GLY A 79 20.22 -7.44 15.37
C GLY A 79 21.62 -6.82 15.31
N ILE A 80 22.64 -7.59 14.92
CA ILE A 80 24.01 -7.08 14.73
C ILE A 80 24.02 -6.06 13.60
N LEU A 81 23.23 -6.31 12.57
CA LEU A 81 23.01 -5.40 11.47
C LEU A 81 21.84 -4.46 11.83
N PRO A 82 22.04 -3.13 11.84
CA PRO A 82 21.00 -2.18 12.22
C PRO A 82 19.93 -2.05 11.13
N ASP A 83 18.75 -1.56 11.53
CA ASP A 83 17.64 -1.19 10.64
C ASP A 83 17.16 -2.33 9.71
N ILE A 84 17.35 -3.58 10.12
CA ILE A 84 16.81 -4.75 9.44
C ILE A 84 15.48 -5.17 10.06
N TYR A 85 14.50 -5.40 9.21
CA TYR A 85 13.14 -5.82 9.55
C TYR A 85 12.69 -6.95 8.61
N VAL A 86 11.50 -7.49 8.84
CA VAL A 86 10.84 -8.43 7.92
C VAL A 86 9.55 -7.81 7.38
N ALA A 87 9.46 -7.64 6.07
CA ALA A 87 8.24 -7.20 5.40
C ALA A 87 7.76 -8.30 4.45
N ALA A 88 6.50 -8.69 4.56
CA ALA A 88 5.87 -9.73 3.73
C ALA A 88 6.66 -11.07 3.64
N GLY A 89 7.37 -11.43 4.72
CA GLY A 89 8.18 -12.65 4.80
C GLY A 89 9.61 -12.51 4.24
N GLN A 90 10.02 -11.33 3.82
CA GLN A 90 11.36 -11.06 3.31
C GLN A 90 12.12 -10.07 4.20
N PRO A 91 13.44 -10.26 4.41
CA PRO A 91 14.24 -9.32 5.14
C PRO A 91 14.41 -8.03 4.32
N VAL A 92 14.13 -6.90 4.96
CA VAL A 92 14.24 -5.56 4.39
C VAL A 92 15.16 -4.71 5.26
N VAL A 93 15.81 -3.72 4.65
CA VAL A 93 16.59 -2.71 5.37
C VAL A 93 15.98 -1.33 5.12
N VAL A 94 15.89 -0.52 6.17
CA VAL A 94 15.41 0.86 6.10
C VAL A 94 16.60 1.79 5.90
N GLU A 95 16.66 2.48 4.76
CA GLU A 95 17.80 3.34 4.41
C GLU A 95 17.32 4.65 3.78
N ALA A 96 18.14 5.70 3.93
CA ALA A 96 17.93 6.97 3.23
C ALA A 96 18.60 6.88 1.84
N PRO A 97 17.86 7.01 0.73
CA PRO A 97 18.45 7.08 -0.60
C PRO A 97 19.27 8.37 -0.74
N SER A 98 20.50 8.25 -1.23
CA SER A 98 21.40 9.41 -1.43
C SER A 98 20.96 10.27 -2.62
N GLY A 99 21.02 11.59 -2.46
CA GLY A 99 20.87 12.55 -3.56
C GLY A 99 19.45 12.68 -4.10
N THR A 100 18.45 12.09 -3.44
CA THR A 100 17.05 12.42 -3.71
C THR A 100 16.83 13.87 -3.32
N VAL A 101 16.22 14.65 -4.22
CA VAL A 101 15.60 15.92 -3.81
C VAL A 101 14.66 15.54 -2.67
N VAL A 102 14.87 16.13 -1.49
CA VAL A 102 13.96 15.93 -0.36
C VAL A 102 12.62 16.45 -0.84
N ASP A 103 11.74 15.54 -1.21
CA ASP A 103 10.34 15.87 -1.42
C ASP A 103 9.78 16.08 -0.02
N ASP A 104 9.43 17.32 0.32
CA ASP A 104 8.86 17.71 1.62
C ASP A 104 7.59 16.92 1.95
N ASP A 105 7.03 16.17 0.99
CA ASP A 105 5.83 15.37 1.12
C ASP A 105 6.08 13.86 1.22
N ALA A 106 7.32 13.34 1.22
CA ALA A 106 7.61 11.91 1.30
C ALA A 106 8.59 11.56 2.42
N PRO A 107 8.52 10.34 3.01
CA PRO A 107 9.49 9.92 4.03
C PRO A 107 10.91 9.93 3.47
N SER A 108 11.88 10.34 4.29
CA SER A 108 13.29 10.44 3.89
C SER A 108 13.97 9.08 3.77
N ARG A 109 13.39 8.05 4.41
CA ARG A 109 13.83 6.66 4.32
C ARG A 109 12.80 5.78 3.62
N VAL A 110 13.30 4.77 2.93
CA VAL A 110 12.49 3.70 2.32
C VAL A 110 12.99 2.36 2.85
N PHE A 111 12.11 1.36 2.90
CA PHE A 111 12.55 -0.01 3.14
C PHE A 111 12.77 -0.72 1.81
N THR A 112 13.90 -1.41 1.68
CA THR A 112 14.26 -2.14 0.45
C THR A 112 14.57 -3.59 0.79
N ILE A 113 14.12 -4.51 -0.06
CA ILE A 113 14.45 -5.94 0.05
C ILE A 113 15.97 -6.13 0.05
N ILE A 114 16.47 -6.91 1.00
CA ILE A 114 17.89 -7.24 1.11
C ILE A 114 18.25 -8.25 0.02
N SER A 115 18.93 -7.79 -1.03
CA SER A 115 19.54 -8.67 -2.02
C SER A 115 20.84 -9.30 -1.50
N PRO A 116 21.34 -10.40 -2.10
CA PRO A 116 22.62 -11.00 -1.70
C PRO A 116 23.78 -10.01 -1.73
N ASN A 117 23.82 -9.11 -2.71
CA ASN A 117 24.82 -8.04 -2.77
C ASN A 117 24.65 -7.00 -1.65
N ARG A 118 23.39 -6.65 -1.32
CA ARG A 118 23.09 -5.73 -0.22
C ARG A 118 23.49 -6.32 1.13
N LEU A 119 23.23 -7.61 1.36
CA LEU A 119 23.67 -8.32 2.57
C LEU A 119 25.20 -8.28 2.73
N ARG A 120 25.96 -8.56 1.66
CA ARG A 120 27.43 -8.45 1.68
C ARG A 120 27.90 -7.06 2.05
N ARG A 121 27.27 -6.02 1.49
CA ARG A 121 27.57 -4.62 1.83
C ARG A 121 27.26 -4.32 3.30
N LEU A 122 26.10 -4.77 3.81
CA LEU A 122 25.71 -4.57 5.21
C LEU A 122 26.71 -5.22 6.18
N LEU A 123 27.12 -6.47 5.92
CA LEU A 123 28.17 -7.13 6.69
C LEU A 123 29.48 -6.34 6.64
N ALA A 124 29.97 -5.97 5.44
CA ALA A 124 31.20 -5.18 5.32
C ALA A 124 31.12 -3.79 6.02
N THR A 125 29.92 -3.23 6.17
CA THR A 125 29.70 -1.92 6.80
C THR A 125 29.57 -2.01 8.31
N HIS A 126 28.97 -3.07 8.84
CA HIS A 126 28.58 -3.15 10.25
C HIS A 126 29.36 -4.20 11.05
N THR A 127 30.07 -5.12 10.41
CA THR A 127 30.82 -6.20 11.08
C THR A 127 32.29 -6.20 10.68
N PHE A 128 33.08 -6.93 11.46
CA PHE A 128 34.40 -7.40 11.06
C PHE A 128 34.25 -8.87 10.70
N THR A 129 34.07 -9.13 9.40
CA THR A 129 33.95 -10.48 8.88
C THR A 129 35.31 -10.96 8.39
N TYR A 130 35.74 -12.13 8.83
CA TYR A 130 37.12 -12.58 8.63
C TYR A 130 37.25 -14.10 8.53
N GLN A 131 38.34 -14.56 7.94
CA GLN A 131 38.74 -15.95 7.90
C GLN A 131 40.12 -16.12 8.56
N ARG A 132 40.37 -17.27 9.17
CA ARG A 132 41.70 -17.59 9.73
C ARG A 132 42.55 -18.26 8.67
N VAL A 133 43.59 -17.57 8.20
CA VAL A 133 44.52 -18.09 7.19
C VAL A 133 45.90 -18.32 7.78
N ALA A 134 46.52 -19.43 7.41
CA ALA A 134 47.91 -19.71 7.76
C ALA A 134 48.83 -19.01 6.76
N ARG A 135 49.63 -18.05 7.22
CA ARG A 135 50.68 -17.39 6.45
C ARG A 135 52.05 -17.91 6.86
N ASN A 136 52.95 -18.03 5.89
CA ASN A 136 54.35 -18.35 6.15
C ASN A 136 55.15 -17.04 6.32
N VAL A 137 55.74 -16.83 7.49
CA VAL A 137 56.58 -15.69 7.84
C VAL A 137 57.97 -16.21 8.20
N GLU A 138 58.92 -16.09 7.27
CA GLU A 138 60.31 -16.55 7.45
C GLU A 138 60.42 -18.01 7.96
N GLY A 139 59.62 -18.93 7.39
CA GLY A 139 59.57 -20.36 7.76
C GLY A 139 58.57 -20.70 8.89
N GLU A 140 58.12 -19.68 9.62
CA GLU A 140 56.99 -19.60 10.56
C GLU A 140 55.60 -19.82 9.97
N ARG A 141 54.84 -20.87 10.31
CA ARG A 141 53.38 -20.86 10.08
C ARG A 141 52.69 -20.05 11.18
N VAL A 142 52.10 -18.92 10.81
CA VAL A 142 51.33 -18.05 11.70
C VAL A 142 49.89 -17.95 11.21
N ILE A 143 48.94 -18.07 12.12
CA ILE A 143 47.52 -17.88 11.83
C ILE A 143 47.22 -16.39 11.97
N VAL A 144 46.64 -15.80 10.92
CA VAL A 144 46.19 -14.41 10.94
C VAL A 144 44.70 -14.35 10.61
N ASP A 145 44.02 -13.41 11.24
CA ASP A 145 42.64 -13.07 10.93
C ASP A 145 42.67 -12.14 9.69
N GLU A 146 42.20 -12.66 8.56
CA GLU A 146 42.15 -11.93 7.30
C GLU A 146 40.72 -11.50 7.01
N GLU A 147 40.49 -10.19 6.95
CA GLU A 147 39.18 -9.60 6.64
C GLU A 147 38.72 -10.07 5.25
N THR A 148 37.51 -10.63 5.21
CA THR A 148 36.92 -11.15 3.98
C THR A 148 35.40 -11.04 4.05
N SER A 149 34.75 -11.12 2.89
CA SER A 149 33.29 -11.15 2.80
C SER A 149 32.83 -12.54 2.40
N PRO A 150 31.65 -13.01 2.88
CA PRO A 150 31.11 -14.28 2.43
C PRO A 150 30.89 -14.25 0.93
N ALA A 151 30.98 -15.44 0.31
CA ALA A 151 30.69 -15.61 -1.10
C ALA A 151 29.21 -15.29 -1.39
N LEU A 152 28.90 -14.93 -2.65
CA LEU A 152 27.54 -14.58 -3.03
C LEU A 152 26.56 -15.74 -2.84
N GLU A 153 27.00 -16.98 -3.09
CA GLU A 153 26.19 -18.18 -2.88
C GLU A 153 25.78 -18.35 -1.40
N ILE A 154 26.68 -18.10 -0.45
CA ILE A 154 26.36 -18.12 0.98
C ILE A 154 25.25 -17.10 1.31
N CYS A 155 25.34 -15.89 0.74
CA CYS A 155 24.32 -14.87 0.96
C CYS A 155 22.97 -15.25 0.33
N LYS A 156 22.98 -15.95 -0.81
CA LYS A 156 21.74 -16.50 -1.41
C LYS A 156 21.15 -17.58 -0.50
N ASP A 157 21.96 -18.50 0.00
CA ASP A 157 21.53 -19.59 0.88
C ASP A 157 20.94 -19.04 2.19
N VAL A 158 21.57 -18.02 2.79
CA VAL A 158 21.03 -17.30 3.97
C VAL A 158 19.66 -16.69 3.67
N LEU A 159 19.53 -15.98 2.55
CA LEU A 159 18.29 -15.29 2.18
C LEU A 159 17.20 -16.22 1.64
N ALA A 160 17.51 -17.50 1.41
CA ALA A 160 16.53 -18.50 0.94
C ALA A 160 15.61 -19.00 2.06
N THR A 161 15.92 -18.73 3.33
CA THR A 161 15.01 -19.03 4.45
C THR A 161 13.74 -18.20 4.38
N GLN A 162 12.63 -18.79 4.81
CA GLN A 162 11.34 -18.09 4.95
C GLN A 162 11.09 -17.61 6.39
N GLU A 163 11.93 -18.02 7.34
CA GLU A 163 11.75 -17.75 8.77
C GLU A 163 12.82 -16.82 9.31
N TRP A 164 12.37 -15.74 9.95
CA TRP A 164 13.19 -14.70 10.56
C TRP A 164 12.63 -14.37 11.96
N PRO A 165 12.76 -15.28 12.94
CA PRO A 165 12.00 -15.23 14.19
C PRO A 165 12.37 -14.07 15.12
N LYS A 166 13.58 -13.52 14.97
CA LYS A 166 14.07 -12.43 15.82
C LYS A 166 14.08 -11.06 15.13
N LEU A 167 13.80 -11.02 13.83
CA LEU A 167 13.71 -9.75 13.12
C LEU A 167 12.31 -9.15 13.33
N PRO A 168 12.22 -7.86 13.68
CA PRO A 168 10.94 -7.18 13.88
C PRO A 168 10.15 -7.10 12.56
N PRO A 169 8.82 -7.31 12.58
CA PRO A 169 7.99 -7.13 11.39
C PRO A 169 7.86 -5.65 11.03
N LEU A 170 7.90 -5.33 9.73
CA LEU A 170 7.68 -3.98 9.22
C LEU A 170 6.56 -3.99 8.18
N TYR A 171 5.51 -3.24 8.46
CA TYR A 171 4.38 -3.04 7.56
C TYR A 171 4.46 -1.74 6.76
N GLY A 172 5.25 -0.78 7.22
CA GLY A 172 5.46 0.47 6.49
C GLY A 172 6.11 1.57 7.33
N ILE A 173 6.40 2.69 6.65
CA ILE A 173 6.87 3.93 7.25
C ILE A 173 5.74 4.95 7.11
N VAL A 174 5.34 5.55 8.22
CA VAL A 174 4.26 6.54 8.28
C VAL A 174 4.80 7.90 8.71
N THR A 175 4.26 8.97 8.14
CA THR A 175 4.74 10.34 8.32
C THR A 175 3.87 11.18 9.25
N ALA A 176 2.68 10.68 9.57
CA ALA A 176 1.75 11.25 10.54
C ALA A 176 1.72 10.41 11.83
N PRO A 177 1.49 11.03 13.01
CA PRO A 177 1.09 10.28 14.20
C PRO A 177 -0.09 9.37 13.91
N PHE A 178 -0.16 8.22 14.58
CA PHE A 178 -1.20 7.23 14.32
C PHE A 178 -1.70 6.57 15.60
N PHE A 179 -2.88 5.96 15.53
CA PHE A 179 -3.46 5.24 16.65
C PHE A 179 -3.28 3.75 16.46
N ARG A 180 -2.77 3.07 17.48
CA ARG A 180 -2.71 1.61 17.51
C ARG A 180 -4.09 1.00 17.77
N PRO A 181 -4.28 -0.31 17.54
CA PRO A 181 -5.55 -0.99 17.85
C PRO A 181 -6.01 -0.93 19.31
N ASP A 182 -5.07 -0.72 20.23
CA ASP A 182 -5.36 -0.49 21.66
C ASP A 182 -5.82 0.96 21.96
N GLY A 183 -5.84 1.84 20.95
CA GLY A 183 -6.22 3.24 21.08
C GLY A 183 -5.10 4.17 21.54
N VAL A 184 -3.89 3.68 21.80
CA VAL A 184 -2.74 4.51 22.15
C VAL A 184 -2.29 5.30 20.91
N LEU A 185 -2.03 6.60 21.12
CA LEU A 185 -1.47 7.48 20.10
C LEU A 185 0.05 7.36 20.08
N VAL A 186 0.61 6.95 18.95
CA VAL A 186 2.05 7.00 18.67
C VAL A 186 2.36 8.35 18.04
N GLN A 187 3.07 9.19 18.80
CA GLN A 187 3.50 10.53 18.39
C GLN A 187 4.99 10.80 18.70
N THR A 188 5.74 9.76 19.04
CA THR A 188 7.20 9.80 19.24
C THR A 188 7.88 9.08 18.08
N PRO A 189 8.82 9.71 17.35
CA PRO A 189 9.49 9.09 16.21
C PRO A 189 10.22 7.80 16.57
N GLY A 190 10.16 6.80 15.69
CA GLY A 190 10.79 5.50 15.91
C GLY A 190 9.90 4.32 15.48
N TYR A 191 10.40 3.11 15.72
CA TYR A 191 9.66 1.87 15.47
C TYR A 191 8.69 1.57 16.62
N ASP A 192 7.43 1.34 16.30
CA ASP A 192 6.43 0.83 17.26
C ASP A 192 6.22 -0.68 17.02
N GLU A 193 6.63 -1.48 17.99
CA GLU A 193 6.60 -2.96 17.92
C GLU A 193 5.18 -3.52 17.82
N VAL A 194 4.19 -2.84 18.43
CA VAL A 194 2.80 -3.31 18.46
C VAL A 194 2.14 -3.14 17.10
N ALA A 195 2.36 -2.00 16.45
CA ALA A 195 1.82 -1.72 15.12
C ALA A 195 2.70 -2.24 13.99
N GLY A 196 3.98 -2.52 14.22
CA GLY A 196 4.95 -2.90 13.19
C GLY A 196 5.19 -1.76 12.18
N LEU A 197 5.16 -0.51 12.64
CA LEU A 197 5.31 0.69 11.81
C LEU A 197 6.46 1.56 12.31
N ILE A 198 7.15 2.22 11.40
CA ILE A 198 8.11 3.28 11.75
C ILE A 198 7.42 4.63 11.59
N TYR A 199 7.37 5.41 12.65
CA TYR A 199 6.94 6.80 12.60
C TYR A 199 8.14 7.72 12.31
N GLU A 200 8.08 8.42 11.17
CA GLU A 200 9.07 9.38 10.71
C GLU A 200 8.37 10.69 10.33
N PRO A 201 8.22 11.65 11.27
CA PRO A 201 7.45 12.86 11.02
C PRO A 201 8.04 13.73 9.90
N LEU A 202 7.17 14.20 9.01
CA LEU A 202 7.48 15.30 8.09
C LEU A 202 7.00 16.66 8.63
N LEU A 203 5.97 16.63 9.48
CA LEU A 203 5.35 17.81 10.05
C LEU A 203 5.66 17.88 11.55
N GLN A 204 6.03 19.07 12.01
CA GLN A 204 6.19 19.34 13.44
C GLN A 204 4.84 19.70 14.03
N LEU A 205 4.34 18.86 14.93
CA LEU A 205 3.05 19.07 15.60
C LEU A 205 3.28 19.39 17.08
N PRO A 206 2.45 20.27 17.69
CA PRO A 206 2.37 20.31 19.13
C PRO A 206 1.81 18.97 19.67
N PRO A 207 2.19 18.56 20.89
CA PRO A 207 1.71 17.30 21.46
C PRO A 207 0.19 17.21 21.47
N ILE A 208 -0.33 16.08 20.99
CA ILE A 208 -1.77 15.82 21.04
C ILE A 208 -2.14 15.43 22.47
N PRO A 209 -3.14 16.07 23.09
CA PRO A 209 -3.56 15.75 24.44
C PRO A 209 -4.09 14.31 24.56
N ASP A 210 -3.72 13.61 25.64
CA ASP A 210 -4.23 12.26 25.92
C ASP A 210 -5.74 12.24 26.15
N ARG A 211 -6.32 13.33 26.65
CA ARG A 211 -7.76 13.54 26.86
C ARG A 211 -8.15 14.94 26.39
N PRO A 212 -8.47 15.12 25.10
CA PRO A 212 -8.90 16.41 24.59
C PRO A 212 -10.15 16.91 25.31
N ASN A 213 -10.17 18.18 25.69
CA ASN A 213 -11.33 18.80 26.35
C ASN A 213 -12.36 19.32 25.33
N GLU A 214 -13.55 19.68 25.81
CA GLU A 214 -14.66 20.16 24.97
C GLU A 214 -14.29 21.36 24.09
N ASN A 215 -13.50 22.30 24.61
CA ASN A 215 -13.06 23.47 23.85
C ASN A 215 -12.11 23.08 22.71
N GLN A 216 -11.16 22.17 22.96
CA GLN A 216 -10.27 21.65 21.91
C GLN A 216 -11.05 20.91 20.83
N ILE A 217 -12.03 20.10 21.22
CA ILE A 217 -12.93 19.40 20.28
C ILE A 217 -13.71 20.41 19.46
N LYS A 218 -14.31 21.42 20.09
CA LYS A 218 -15.06 22.48 19.41
C LYS A 218 -14.21 23.22 18.38
N ILE A 219 -13.02 23.69 18.78
CA ILE A 219 -12.09 24.41 17.89
C ILE A 219 -11.68 23.51 16.72
N ALA A 220 -11.36 22.24 16.97
CA ALA A 220 -10.98 21.31 15.92
C ALA A 220 -12.13 21.04 14.93
N LYS A 221 -13.37 20.91 15.42
CA LYS A 221 -14.57 20.78 14.56
C LYS A 221 -14.80 22.03 13.73
N GLU A 222 -14.75 23.21 14.34
CA GLU A 222 -14.94 24.49 13.64
C GLU A 222 -13.88 24.70 12.57
N PHE A 223 -12.62 24.38 12.87
CA PHE A 223 -11.54 24.48 11.91
C PHE A 223 -11.73 23.51 10.72
N ILE A 224 -11.92 22.21 10.97
CA ILE A 224 -12.01 21.22 9.89
C ILE A 224 -13.29 21.43 9.06
N LEU A 225 -14.44 21.60 9.70
CA LEU A 225 -15.73 21.64 9.01
C LEU A 225 -16.09 23.04 8.51
N GLY A 226 -15.66 24.10 9.21
CA GLY A 226 -15.96 25.48 8.88
C GLY A 226 -14.84 26.15 8.09
N ASP A 227 -13.62 26.13 8.60
CA ASP A 227 -12.52 26.91 8.00
C ASP A 227 -11.94 26.22 6.77
N LEU A 228 -11.59 24.94 6.90
CA LEU A 228 -10.94 24.17 5.83
C LEU A 228 -11.93 23.73 4.76
N LEU A 229 -13.10 23.22 5.16
CA LEU A 229 -14.07 22.58 4.26
C LEU A 229 -15.39 23.35 4.10
N GLY A 230 -15.50 24.55 4.68
CA GLY A 230 -16.73 25.35 4.65
C GLY A 230 -17.04 25.92 3.28
N ASP A 231 -16.03 26.37 2.55
CA ASP A 231 -16.19 27.10 1.28
C ASP A 231 -16.30 26.19 0.04
N PHE A 232 -16.16 24.87 0.23
CA PHE A 232 -16.32 23.91 -0.86
C PHE A 232 -17.80 23.78 -1.24
N PRO A 233 -18.12 23.79 -2.54
CA PRO A 233 -19.50 23.82 -3.01
C PRO A 233 -20.10 22.40 -3.04
N TRP A 234 -20.28 21.79 -1.87
CA TRP A 234 -20.84 20.45 -1.73
C TRP A 234 -22.27 20.36 -2.29
N VAL A 235 -22.54 19.33 -3.09
CA VAL A 235 -23.90 19.08 -3.62
C VAL A 235 -24.88 18.74 -2.49
N ASP A 236 -24.43 17.94 -1.52
CA ASP A 236 -25.21 17.49 -0.37
C ASP A 236 -24.33 17.26 0.87
N ARG A 237 -24.99 17.04 2.02
CA ARG A 237 -24.30 16.75 3.29
C ARG A 237 -23.55 15.41 3.28
N ALA A 238 -24.04 14.45 2.50
CA ALA A 238 -23.41 13.14 2.35
C ALA A 238 -22.05 13.26 1.66
N SER A 239 -21.92 14.12 0.64
CA SER A 239 -20.68 14.39 -0.08
C SER A 239 -19.61 14.95 0.84
N LYS A 240 -19.97 15.94 1.68
CA LYS A 240 -19.05 16.47 2.70
C LYS A 240 -18.66 15.39 3.71
N SER A 241 -19.63 14.60 4.18
CA SER A 241 -19.40 13.53 5.17
C SER A 241 -18.49 12.43 4.61
N ASN A 242 -18.68 12.03 3.35
CA ASN A 242 -17.86 11.04 2.65
C ASN A 242 -16.43 11.54 2.46
N TYR A 243 -16.24 12.81 2.10
CA TYR A 243 -14.90 13.37 2.00
C TYR A 243 -14.21 13.41 3.37
N VAL A 244 -14.91 13.84 4.44
CA VAL A 244 -14.34 13.83 5.79
C VAL A 244 -14.01 12.40 6.25
N ALA A 245 -14.84 11.41 5.94
CA ALA A 245 -14.51 9.99 6.15
C ALA A 245 -13.19 9.60 5.48
N MET A 246 -13.00 9.98 4.22
CA MET A 246 -11.78 9.70 3.48
C MET A 246 -10.56 10.48 4.00
N LEU A 247 -10.76 11.69 4.54
CA LEU A 247 -9.72 12.48 5.20
C LEU A 247 -9.23 11.83 6.52
N PHE A 248 -10.10 11.10 7.22
CA PHE A 248 -9.73 10.31 8.41
C PHE A 248 -9.21 8.91 8.06
N ALA A 249 -9.31 8.48 6.81
CA ALA A 249 -9.10 7.08 6.45
C ALA A 249 -7.72 6.52 6.84
N PRO A 250 -6.58 7.22 6.64
CA PRO A 250 -5.27 6.72 7.08
C PRO A 250 -5.18 6.49 8.60
N LEU A 251 -5.82 7.36 9.40
CA LEU A 251 -5.82 7.23 10.86
C LEU A 251 -6.75 6.11 11.33
N VAL A 252 -7.97 6.02 10.78
CA VAL A 252 -8.92 4.94 11.12
C VAL A 252 -8.36 3.58 10.70
N ARG A 253 -7.65 3.52 9.56
CA ARG A 253 -7.02 2.31 9.07
C ARG A 253 -6.02 1.73 10.07
N THR A 254 -5.11 2.57 10.58
CA THR A 254 -4.10 2.14 11.57
C THR A 254 -4.75 1.72 12.89
N TYR A 255 -5.74 2.48 13.36
CA TYR A 255 -6.54 2.13 14.54
C TYR A 255 -7.25 0.78 14.42
N LEU A 256 -7.65 0.38 13.22
CA LEU A 256 -8.32 -0.90 12.98
C LEU A 256 -7.37 -2.02 12.53
N GLY A 257 -6.06 -1.90 12.77
CA GLY A 257 -5.10 -2.95 12.41
C GLY A 257 -4.99 -3.17 10.91
N GLY A 258 -4.93 -2.06 10.15
CA GLY A 258 -4.75 -2.10 8.69
C GLY A 258 -6.01 -2.50 7.93
N ALA A 259 -7.20 -2.18 8.44
CA ALA A 259 -8.47 -2.46 7.78
C ALA A 259 -8.49 -1.95 6.33
N LEU A 260 -9.24 -2.64 5.47
CA LEU A 260 -9.45 -2.21 4.09
C LEU A 260 -10.29 -0.93 4.08
N VAL A 261 -9.95 -0.02 3.18
CA VAL A 261 -10.59 1.29 3.01
C VAL A 261 -11.18 1.35 1.60
N PRO A 262 -12.42 1.84 1.42
CA PRO A 262 -12.99 2.05 0.09
C PRO A 262 -12.25 3.14 -0.68
N MET A 263 -12.47 3.21 -1.98
CA MET A 263 -11.94 4.30 -2.81
C MET A 263 -12.74 5.59 -2.58
N GLY A 264 -12.06 6.72 -2.44
CA GLY A 264 -12.68 8.04 -2.42
C GLY A 264 -12.88 8.56 -3.84
N ALA A 265 -14.13 8.71 -4.28
CA ALA A 265 -14.45 9.31 -5.58
C ALA A 265 -14.82 10.79 -5.39
N ILE A 266 -14.07 11.68 -6.03
CA ILE A 266 -14.32 13.12 -6.01
C ILE A 266 -14.81 13.57 -7.38
N ASP A 267 -16.08 13.91 -7.45
CA ASP A 267 -16.78 14.28 -8.67
C ASP A 267 -17.17 15.77 -8.65
N ALA A 268 -17.27 16.37 -9.83
CA ALA A 268 -17.84 17.70 -9.98
C ALA A 268 -18.53 17.85 -11.32
N LYS A 269 -19.54 18.75 -11.36
CA LYS A 269 -20.26 19.04 -12.61
C LYS A 269 -19.42 19.81 -13.64
N SER A 270 -18.45 20.59 -13.17
CA SER A 270 -17.56 21.40 -14.00
C SER A 270 -16.12 21.37 -13.49
N GLN A 271 -15.20 21.78 -14.36
CA GLN A 271 -13.79 21.97 -14.01
C GLN A 271 -13.64 23.12 -12.99
N ALA A 272 -12.44 23.24 -12.39
CA ALA A 272 -12.09 24.29 -11.43
C ALA A 272 -13.00 24.42 -10.18
N THR A 273 -13.80 23.39 -9.86
CA THR A 273 -14.72 23.40 -8.70
C THR A 273 -14.02 23.06 -7.37
N GLY A 274 -12.73 22.66 -7.39
CA GLY A 274 -11.92 22.39 -6.18
C GLY A 274 -11.57 20.91 -5.91
N LYS A 275 -11.83 20.00 -6.85
CA LYS A 275 -11.51 18.56 -6.69
C LYS A 275 -10.03 18.30 -6.39
N THR A 276 -9.15 18.97 -7.14
CA THR A 276 -7.69 18.86 -6.97
C THR A 276 -7.26 19.39 -5.60
N LEU A 277 -7.85 20.50 -5.13
CA LEU A 277 -7.59 21.03 -3.78
C LEU A 277 -7.97 20.03 -2.68
N LEU A 278 -9.12 19.36 -2.82
CA LEU A 278 -9.52 18.30 -1.89
C LEU A 278 -8.51 17.12 -1.87
N CYS A 279 -7.99 16.74 -3.02
CA CYS A 279 -6.94 15.71 -3.09
C CYS A 279 -5.63 16.19 -2.45
N MET A 280 -5.26 17.46 -2.69
CA MET A 280 -4.05 18.08 -2.15
C MET A 280 -4.05 18.11 -0.62
N ILE A 281 -5.20 18.36 0.03
CA ILE A 281 -5.27 18.30 1.50
C ILE A 281 -4.76 16.94 2.00
N VAL A 282 -5.27 15.84 1.43
CA VAL A 282 -4.93 14.49 1.89
C VAL A 282 -3.47 14.13 1.56
N THR A 283 -3.02 14.40 0.33
CA THR A 283 -1.65 14.07 -0.09
C THR A 283 -0.60 14.88 0.67
N LYS A 284 -0.89 16.15 1.00
CA LYS A 284 0.04 17.02 1.73
C LYS A 284 0.14 16.73 3.23
N ILE A 285 -0.90 16.18 3.88
CA ILE A 285 -0.87 15.91 5.33
C ILE A 285 -0.44 14.49 5.68
N TYR A 286 -0.66 13.51 4.79
CA TYR A 286 -0.33 12.10 5.03
C TYR A 286 0.79 11.55 4.15
N SER A 287 1.44 12.43 3.38
CA SER A 287 2.30 12.05 2.26
C SER A 287 1.54 11.29 1.18
N GLY A 288 1.70 11.70 -0.07
CA GLY A 288 1.01 11.05 -1.15
C GLY A 288 1.34 11.70 -2.48
N PHE A 289 0.88 11.07 -3.55
CA PHE A 289 1.14 11.56 -4.88
C PHE A 289 -0.09 11.43 -5.76
N THR A 290 -0.08 12.24 -6.81
CA THR A 290 -1.10 12.25 -7.84
C THR A 290 -0.54 11.69 -9.14
N ARG A 291 -1.36 10.96 -9.86
CA ARG A 291 -1.06 10.38 -11.17
C ARG A 291 -2.32 10.47 -12.04
N ALA A 292 -2.14 10.68 -13.33
CA ALA A 292 -3.25 10.65 -14.28
C ALA A 292 -3.93 9.25 -14.31
N TRP A 293 -5.24 9.24 -14.56
CA TRP A 293 -6.02 8.02 -14.79
C TRP A 293 -5.37 7.14 -15.88
N ILE A 294 -5.33 5.83 -15.65
CA ILE A 294 -4.82 4.84 -16.61
C ILE A 294 -5.98 3.95 -17.02
N ASP A 295 -6.43 4.11 -18.25
CA ASP A 295 -7.57 3.38 -18.84
C ASP A 295 -7.13 2.08 -19.55
N ASP A 296 -6.07 1.45 -19.03
CA ASP A 296 -5.53 0.18 -19.51
C ASP A 296 -5.20 -0.72 -18.32
N GLU A 297 -5.84 -1.88 -18.25
CA GLU A 297 -5.75 -2.83 -17.12
C GLU A 297 -4.31 -3.34 -16.87
N PRO A 298 -3.55 -3.82 -17.88
CA PRO A 298 -2.14 -4.17 -17.71
C PRO A 298 -1.26 -3.03 -17.20
N GLU A 299 -1.37 -1.82 -17.77
CA GLU A 299 -0.57 -0.67 -17.34
C GLU A 299 -0.97 -0.17 -15.95
N LEU A 300 -2.27 -0.19 -15.64
CA LEU A 300 -2.77 0.14 -14.31
C LEU A 300 -2.25 -0.83 -13.25
N ARG A 301 -2.23 -2.14 -13.56
CA ARG A 301 -1.65 -3.17 -12.69
C ARG A 301 -0.17 -2.93 -12.41
N LYS A 302 0.63 -2.68 -13.46
CA LYS A 302 2.06 -2.35 -13.32
C LYS A 302 2.27 -1.10 -12.46
N ALA A 303 1.46 -0.07 -12.69
CA ALA A 303 1.53 1.16 -11.93
C ALA A 303 1.18 0.94 -10.45
N ILE A 304 0.14 0.16 -10.14
CA ILE A 304 -0.21 -0.22 -8.76
C ILE A 304 0.94 -0.98 -8.10
N THR A 305 1.51 -1.99 -8.78
CA THR A 305 2.65 -2.77 -8.29
C THR A 305 3.84 -1.86 -7.98
N SER A 306 4.21 -0.96 -8.89
CA SER A 306 5.30 0.01 -8.68
C SER A 306 5.03 0.92 -7.48
N ILE A 307 3.79 1.39 -7.30
CA ILE A 307 3.42 2.30 -6.22
C ILE A 307 3.55 1.64 -4.85
N LEU A 308 3.04 0.41 -4.73
CA LEU A 308 3.07 -0.32 -3.47
C LEU A 308 4.48 -0.79 -3.10
N LEU A 309 5.40 -0.88 -4.07
CA LEU A 309 6.81 -1.22 -3.82
C LEU A 309 7.71 -0.02 -3.54
N ASP A 310 7.56 1.06 -4.30
CA ASP A 310 8.62 2.06 -4.46
C ASP A 310 8.24 3.44 -3.89
N LYS A 311 6.94 3.72 -3.71
CA LYS A 311 6.47 5.04 -3.27
C LYS A 311 6.00 5.01 -1.82
N GLY A 312 6.66 5.78 -0.98
CA GLY A 312 6.16 6.13 0.36
C GLY A 312 4.91 7.01 0.30
N GLY A 313 4.16 7.08 1.40
CA GLY A 313 3.01 7.98 1.59
C GLY A 313 1.65 7.29 1.62
N ALA A 314 0.74 7.72 2.47
CA ALA A 314 -0.50 6.99 2.73
C ALA A 314 -1.64 7.23 1.72
N ALA A 315 -1.50 8.17 0.77
CA ALA A 315 -2.55 8.55 -0.17
C ALA A 315 -2.12 8.50 -1.64
N VAL A 316 -2.98 7.94 -2.49
CA VAL A 316 -2.78 7.85 -3.95
C VAL A 316 -3.98 8.42 -4.67
N VAL A 317 -3.74 9.37 -5.58
CA VAL A 317 -4.80 10.01 -6.37
C VAL A 317 -4.64 9.62 -7.84
N LEU A 318 -5.69 9.00 -8.40
CA LEU A 318 -5.87 8.79 -9.83
C LEU A 318 -6.71 9.94 -10.40
N ASP A 319 -6.02 10.95 -10.92
CA ASP A 319 -6.63 12.20 -11.32
C ASP A 319 -7.12 12.17 -12.76
N ASN A 320 -8.20 12.91 -13.02
CA ASN A 320 -8.71 13.22 -14.34
C ASN A 320 -9.17 11.99 -15.15
N VAL A 321 -10.11 11.21 -14.59
CA VAL A 321 -10.91 10.26 -15.38
C VAL A 321 -11.63 11.05 -16.49
N PRO A 322 -11.46 10.67 -17.78
CA PRO A 322 -12.11 11.37 -18.87
C PRO A 322 -13.63 11.33 -18.73
N LYS A 323 -14.28 12.45 -19.07
CA LYS A 323 -15.74 12.55 -19.04
C LYS A 323 -16.36 11.50 -19.97
N GLY A 324 -17.31 10.73 -19.44
CA GLY A 324 -17.99 9.66 -20.18
C GLY A 324 -17.27 8.31 -20.13
N THR A 325 -16.06 8.24 -19.56
CA THR A 325 -15.38 6.95 -19.29
C THR A 325 -15.90 6.38 -17.98
N PRO A 326 -16.49 5.16 -17.98
CA PRO A 326 -16.87 4.48 -16.75
C PRO A 326 -15.62 3.99 -16.00
N VAL A 327 -15.61 4.17 -14.68
CA VAL A 327 -14.62 3.57 -13.78
C VAL A 327 -15.02 2.12 -13.54
N ASP A 328 -14.69 1.27 -14.51
CA ASP A 328 -14.89 -0.18 -14.48
C ASP A 328 -13.55 -0.92 -14.57
N SER A 329 -12.85 -1.00 -13.45
CA SER A 329 -11.56 -1.70 -13.39
C SER A 329 -11.62 -2.92 -12.48
N ALA A 330 -11.34 -4.08 -13.06
CA ALA A 330 -11.19 -5.33 -12.32
C ALA A 330 -9.93 -5.30 -11.45
N THR A 331 -8.84 -4.68 -11.94
CA THR A 331 -7.59 -4.51 -11.19
C THR A 331 -7.80 -3.63 -9.94
N LEU A 332 -8.51 -2.50 -10.04
CA LEU A 332 -8.82 -1.66 -8.86
C LEU A 332 -9.74 -2.38 -7.88
N ALA A 333 -10.81 -3.01 -8.38
CA ALA A 333 -11.74 -3.78 -7.57
C ALA A 333 -11.03 -4.88 -6.76
N ALA A 334 -10.11 -5.60 -7.39
CA ALA A 334 -9.28 -6.61 -6.73
C ALA A 334 -8.34 -5.97 -5.70
N MET A 335 -7.58 -4.95 -6.09
CA MET A 335 -6.64 -4.25 -5.20
C MET A 335 -7.33 -3.75 -3.93
N LEU A 336 -8.47 -3.05 -4.05
CA LEU A 336 -9.20 -2.49 -2.91
C LEU A 336 -9.69 -3.54 -1.89
N THR A 337 -9.77 -4.81 -2.28
CA THR A 337 -10.27 -5.89 -1.42
C THR A 337 -9.20 -6.81 -0.85
N MET A 338 -7.94 -6.63 -1.23
CA MET A 338 -6.83 -7.43 -0.75
C MET A 338 -5.99 -6.66 0.27
N ARG A 339 -5.64 -7.31 1.39
CA ARG A 339 -4.73 -6.74 2.40
C ARG A 339 -3.27 -6.72 1.92
N THR A 340 -2.92 -7.69 1.10
CA THR A 340 -1.59 -7.82 0.51
C THR A 340 -1.77 -7.91 -1.00
N TRP A 341 -1.17 -6.97 -1.71
CA TRP A 341 -1.08 -7.02 -3.15
C TRP A 341 -0.07 -8.10 -3.55
N SER A 342 -0.44 -8.94 -4.50
CA SER A 342 0.44 -9.95 -5.06
C SER A 342 0.36 -9.88 -6.58
N ASP A 343 1.50 -9.70 -7.23
CA ASP A 343 1.61 -9.74 -8.69
C ASP A 343 2.81 -10.60 -9.10
N ARG A 344 2.77 -11.19 -10.30
CA ARG A 344 3.90 -11.97 -10.82
C ARG A 344 4.84 -11.04 -11.56
N GLU A 345 6.13 -11.06 -11.21
CA GLU A 345 7.13 -10.31 -11.95
C GLU A 345 7.18 -10.78 -13.42
N LEU A 346 6.99 -9.85 -14.36
CA LEU A 346 7.07 -10.13 -15.80
C LEU A 346 8.53 -10.44 -16.18
N GLY A 347 8.80 -11.66 -16.64
CA GLY A 347 10.08 -12.04 -17.24
C GLY A 347 10.93 -13.06 -16.46
N SER A 348 10.48 -13.54 -15.29
CA SER A 348 11.18 -14.60 -14.53
C SER A 348 10.25 -15.80 -14.26
N ASN A 349 10.55 -16.95 -14.88
CA ASN A 349 9.76 -18.20 -14.78
C ASN A 349 9.98 -18.98 -13.46
N SER A 350 10.46 -18.34 -12.40
CA SER A 350 10.71 -19.03 -11.12
C SER A 350 9.55 -18.81 -10.16
N ALA A 351 9.03 -19.87 -9.54
CA ALA A 351 7.91 -19.83 -8.59
C ALA A 351 8.13 -18.92 -7.34
N GLY A 352 9.31 -18.30 -7.19
CA GLY A 352 9.67 -17.31 -6.18
C GLY A 352 9.64 -15.85 -6.63
N SER A 353 9.17 -15.51 -7.84
CA SER A 353 9.15 -14.14 -8.39
C SER A 353 7.83 -13.36 -8.17
N ALA A 354 6.98 -13.82 -7.25
CA ALA A 354 5.78 -13.07 -6.90
C ALA A 354 6.16 -11.87 -6.04
N VAL A 355 5.95 -10.66 -6.56
CA VAL A 355 6.04 -9.43 -5.80
C VAL A 355 4.89 -9.41 -4.80
N ARG A 356 5.20 -9.20 -3.52
CA ARG A 356 4.20 -8.99 -2.47
C ARG A 356 4.45 -7.67 -1.79
N ALA A 357 3.40 -6.86 -1.69
CA ALA A 357 3.44 -5.59 -0.97
C ALA A 357 2.19 -5.44 -0.10
N PRO A 358 2.28 -4.90 1.13
CA PRO A 358 1.11 -4.48 1.87
C PRO A 358 0.29 -3.49 1.04
N ASN A 359 -1.02 -3.71 0.92
CA ASN A 359 -1.91 -2.69 0.38
C ASN A 359 -2.27 -1.75 1.53
N ASP A 360 -1.45 -0.74 1.80
CA ASP A 360 -1.57 0.17 2.95
C ASP A 360 -2.06 1.57 2.56
N ARG A 361 -2.28 1.83 1.26
CA ARG A 361 -2.64 3.13 0.70
C ARG A 361 -4.14 3.40 0.77
N THR A 362 -4.50 4.67 0.86
CA THR A 362 -5.85 5.19 0.63
C THR A 362 -5.93 5.70 -0.81
N TRP A 363 -6.92 5.22 -1.56
CA TRP A 363 -7.02 5.49 -3.00
C TRP A 363 -8.14 6.48 -3.29
N PHE A 364 -7.85 7.44 -4.16
CA PHE A 364 -8.79 8.43 -4.65
C PHE A 364 -8.85 8.38 -6.17
N VAL A 365 -10.03 8.69 -6.70
CA VAL A 365 -10.25 8.95 -8.12
C VAL A 365 -10.97 10.29 -8.30
N THR A 366 -10.60 11.05 -9.33
CA THR A 366 -11.26 12.32 -9.64
C THR A 366 -11.77 12.34 -11.09
N GLY A 367 -12.83 13.11 -11.34
CA GLY A 367 -13.30 13.36 -12.70
C GLY A 367 -14.43 14.37 -12.73
N ASN A 368 -14.97 14.60 -13.92
CA ASN A 368 -16.17 15.41 -14.12
C ASN A 368 -17.32 14.53 -14.58
N ASN A 369 -18.42 14.52 -13.83
CA ASN A 369 -19.55 13.60 -13.98
C ASN A 369 -19.07 12.14 -14.03
N LEU A 370 -18.36 11.73 -12.96
CA LEU A 370 -17.85 10.37 -12.81
C LEU A 370 -18.99 9.34 -12.91
N SER A 371 -18.77 8.31 -13.73
CA SER A 371 -19.59 7.11 -13.75
C SER A 371 -18.78 5.98 -13.12
N ILE A 372 -19.21 5.47 -11.96
CA ILE A 372 -18.57 4.34 -11.28
C ILE A 372 -19.52 3.17 -11.37
N VAL A 373 -19.12 2.13 -12.08
CA VAL A 373 -20.00 1.02 -12.44
C VAL A 373 -19.46 -0.31 -11.93
N GLY A 374 -20.26 -1.35 -12.14
CA GLY A 374 -19.93 -2.71 -11.80
C GLY A 374 -19.47 -2.84 -10.35
N ASP A 375 -18.33 -3.47 -10.19
CA ASP A 375 -17.86 -3.92 -8.91
C ASP A 375 -17.22 -2.76 -8.09
N ASN A 376 -16.69 -1.72 -8.76
CA ASN A 376 -16.07 -0.54 -8.13
C ASN A 376 -17.09 0.33 -7.37
N LYS A 377 -18.35 0.32 -7.81
CA LYS A 377 -19.47 1.07 -7.23
C LYS A 377 -19.67 0.78 -5.74
N SER A 378 -19.71 -0.51 -5.39
CA SER A 378 -19.85 -0.96 -4.00
C SER A 378 -18.58 -0.80 -3.14
N ARG A 379 -17.47 -0.39 -3.77
CA ARG A 379 -16.15 -0.22 -3.15
C ARG A 379 -15.71 1.24 -3.11
N SER A 380 -16.62 2.18 -3.34
CA SER A 380 -16.32 3.61 -3.45
C SER A 380 -17.26 4.47 -2.60
N LEU A 381 -16.77 5.63 -2.17
CA LEU A 381 -17.55 6.69 -1.54
C LEU A 381 -17.52 7.94 -2.42
N LEU A 382 -18.69 8.44 -2.82
CA LEU A 382 -18.80 9.59 -3.72
C LEU A 382 -18.94 10.91 -2.95
N SER A 383 -18.09 11.86 -3.30
CA SER A 383 -18.15 13.25 -2.85
C SER A 383 -18.33 14.17 -4.06
N GLN A 384 -19.48 14.82 -4.17
CA GLN A 384 -19.81 15.66 -5.33
C GLN A 384 -19.73 17.15 -5.00
N LEU A 385 -19.21 17.91 -5.96
CA LEU A 385 -19.15 19.36 -5.93
C LEU A 385 -19.91 20.01 -7.10
N ASP A 386 -20.56 21.13 -6.83
CA ASP A 386 -21.25 21.95 -7.83
C ASP A 386 -21.20 23.42 -7.44
N ALA A 387 -20.31 24.20 -8.09
CA ALA A 387 -20.16 25.63 -7.85
C ALA A 387 -21.41 26.46 -8.27
N LYS A 388 -22.37 25.86 -8.99
CA LYS A 388 -23.60 26.51 -9.48
C LYS A 388 -23.35 27.80 -10.27
N MET A 389 -22.23 27.84 -11.00
CA MET A 389 -21.84 28.98 -11.84
C MET A 389 -21.02 28.52 -13.06
N PRO A 390 -21.01 29.31 -14.16
CA PRO A 390 -20.32 28.94 -15.39
C PRO A 390 -18.78 28.90 -15.28
N GLU A 391 -18.18 29.84 -14.55
CA GLU A 391 -16.72 30.03 -14.46
C GLU A 391 -16.23 29.97 -13.00
N PRO A 392 -16.20 28.79 -12.35
CA PRO A 392 -15.78 28.64 -10.95
C PRO A 392 -14.35 29.13 -10.65
N GLU A 393 -13.47 29.17 -11.65
CA GLU A 393 -12.09 29.63 -11.60
C GLU A 393 -11.94 31.14 -11.38
N LEU A 394 -12.95 31.95 -11.72
CA LEU A 394 -12.90 33.41 -11.56
C LEU A 394 -13.25 33.87 -10.15
N ARG A 395 -13.52 32.94 -9.24
CA ARG A 395 -13.83 33.23 -7.84
C ARG A 395 -12.60 33.85 -7.14
N PRO A 396 -12.68 35.12 -6.66
CA PRO A 396 -11.55 35.75 -5.98
C PRO A 396 -11.18 35.00 -4.69
N THR A 397 -9.88 34.79 -4.45
CA THR A 397 -9.38 34.07 -3.27
C THR A 397 -9.73 34.77 -1.95
N SER A 398 -9.91 36.09 -1.96
CA SER A 398 -10.33 36.89 -0.81
C SER A 398 -11.71 36.52 -0.24
N GLN A 399 -12.54 35.81 -0.99
CA GLN A 399 -13.84 35.33 -0.49
C GLN A 399 -13.72 34.06 0.37
N PHE A 400 -12.59 33.35 0.28
CA PHE A 400 -12.39 32.09 0.99
C PHE A 400 -11.74 32.33 2.35
N LYS A 401 -12.17 31.57 3.36
CA LYS A 401 -11.74 31.75 4.74
C LYS A 401 -10.24 31.55 4.95
N LEU A 402 -9.62 30.69 4.15
CA LEU A 402 -8.18 30.44 4.15
C LEU A 402 -7.44 31.11 2.98
N GLY A 403 -8.13 31.92 2.18
CA GLY A 403 -7.57 32.55 0.98
C GLY A 403 -7.29 31.53 -0.13
N ASP A 404 -6.12 31.63 -0.74
CA ASP A 404 -5.64 30.62 -1.69
C ASP A 404 -5.22 29.36 -0.92
N LEU A 405 -6.08 28.33 -0.97
CA LEU A 405 -5.83 27.09 -0.24
C LEU A 405 -4.59 26.33 -0.75
N GLU A 406 -4.27 26.43 -2.04
CA GLU A 406 -3.09 25.79 -2.61
C GLU A 406 -1.82 26.43 -2.05
N GLU A 407 -1.73 27.76 -2.07
CA GLU A 407 -0.61 28.50 -1.43
C GLU A 407 -0.58 28.25 0.09
N TRP A 408 -1.75 28.26 0.73
CA TRP A 408 -1.87 28.04 2.17
C TRP A 408 -1.32 26.67 2.58
N LEU A 409 -1.59 25.61 1.80
CA LEU A 409 -1.11 24.26 2.05
C LEU A 409 0.40 24.07 1.77
N GLN A 410 1.07 24.99 1.07
CA GLN A 410 2.54 24.91 0.91
C GLN A 410 3.28 25.14 2.23
N LYS A 411 2.65 25.78 3.22
CA LYS A 411 3.28 26.06 4.52
C LYS A 411 3.18 24.83 5.42
N ALA A 412 4.32 24.34 5.92
CA ALA A 412 4.38 23.18 6.82
C ALA A 412 3.49 23.34 8.07
N ASP A 413 3.50 24.52 8.71
CA ASP A 413 2.70 24.80 9.91
C ASP A 413 1.19 24.70 9.64
N ASN A 414 0.75 25.08 8.44
CA ASN A 414 -0.65 25.00 8.04
C ASN A 414 -1.08 23.54 7.84
N ARG A 415 -0.25 22.73 7.17
CA ARG A 415 -0.47 21.27 7.05
C ARG A 415 -0.49 20.60 8.44
N ALA A 416 0.46 20.98 9.31
CA ALA A 416 0.54 20.48 10.69
C ALA A 416 -0.72 20.85 11.48
N ARG A 417 -1.28 22.05 11.29
CA ARG A 417 -2.53 22.49 11.90
C ARG A 417 -3.73 21.62 11.48
N VAL A 418 -3.83 21.28 10.19
CA VAL A 418 -4.88 20.35 9.72
C VAL A 418 -4.76 18.99 10.40
N LEU A 419 -3.56 18.40 10.36
CA LEU A 419 -3.31 17.09 10.97
C LEU A 419 -3.54 17.09 12.49
N TYR A 420 -3.12 18.14 13.19
CA TYR A 420 -3.36 18.32 14.62
C TYR A 420 -4.86 18.24 14.96
N HIS A 421 -5.71 18.98 14.23
CA HIS A 421 -7.14 18.98 14.50
C HIS A 421 -7.80 17.63 14.18
N LEU A 422 -7.35 16.91 13.14
CA LEU A 422 -7.81 15.55 12.88
C LEU A 422 -7.44 14.60 14.03
N LEU A 423 -6.19 14.62 14.49
CA LEU A 423 -5.73 13.79 15.60
C LEU A 423 -6.46 14.09 16.91
N VAL A 424 -6.74 15.37 17.20
CA VAL A 424 -7.55 15.78 18.37
C VAL A 424 -8.96 15.18 18.31
N LEU A 425 -9.64 15.27 17.17
CA LEU A 425 -10.99 14.74 17.01
C LEU A 425 -11.03 13.22 17.13
N MET A 426 -10.09 12.53 16.49
CA MET A 426 -10.01 11.08 16.57
C MET A 426 -9.65 10.61 17.99
N ARG A 427 -8.71 11.29 18.66
CA ARG A 427 -8.36 10.97 20.05
C ARG A 427 -9.55 11.17 20.98
N ALA A 428 -10.30 12.26 20.82
CA ALA A 428 -11.50 12.53 21.61
C ALA A 428 -12.56 11.43 21.44
N TRP A 429 -12.81 10.98 20.20
CA TRP A 429 -13.73 9.88 19.93
C TRP A 429 -13.28 8.55 20.53
N ILE A 430 -11.98 8.22 20.44
CA ILE A 430 -11.41 7.01 21.06
C ILE A 430 -11.59 7.04 22.58
N VAL A 431 -11.28 8.16 23.23
CA VAL A 431 -11.44 8.34 24.68
C VAL A 431 -12.92 8.29 25.10
N ALA A 432 -13.84 8.73 24.23
CA ALA A 432 -15.28 8.65 24.44
C ALA A 432 -15.86 7.23 24.22
N GLY A 433 -15.02 6.21 23.99
CA GLY A 433 -15.41 4.81 23.87
C GLY A 433 -15.42 4.26 22.44
N ALA A 434 -15.02 5.05 21.45
CA ALA A 434 -14.93 4.64 20.05
C ALA A 434 -16.21 3.95 19.51
N ASN A 435 -17.39 4.47 19.91
CA ASN A 435 -18.68 3.90 19.54
C ASN A 435 -18.78 3.75 18.03
N ARG A 436 -19.19 2.57 17.57
CA ARG A 436 -19.36 2.23 16.14
C ARG A 436 -20.85 2.27 15.80
N ILE A 437 -21.17 2.72 14.60
CA ILE A 437 -22.53 2.69 14.05
C ILE A 437 -22.53 1.69 12.91
N GLU A 438 -23.32 0.62 13.01
CA GLU A 438 -23.35 -0.43 11.99
C GLU A 438 -23.66 0.15 10.61
N THR A 439 -22.68 0.04 9.71
CA THR A 439 -22.75 0.57 8.34
C THR A 439 -22.27 -0.50 7.37
N PRO A 440 -23.17 -1.34 6.85
CA PRO A 440 -22.81 -2.42 5.94
C PRO A 440 -22.14 -1.90 4.66
N MET A 441 -20.93 -2.36 4.37
CA MET A 441 -20.17 -1.98 3.17
C MET A 441 -19.24 -3.12 2.71
N ARG A 442 -19.81 -4.32 2.50
CA ARG A 442 -19.07 -5.54 2.11
C ARG A 442 -17.84 -5.76 3.04
N THR A 443 -16.64 -5.92 2.46
CA THR A 443 -15.38 -6.11 3.19
C THR A 443 -14.94 -4.88 3.99
N PHE A 444 -15.47 -3.70 3.67
CA PHE A 444 -15.14 -2.43 4.35
C PHE A 444 -16.01 -2.16 5.58
N THR A 445 -16.99 -3.02 5.90
CA THR A 445 -17.92 -2.84 7.02
C THR A 445 -17.23 -2.48 8.35
N PRO A 446 -16.10 -3.10 8.74
CA PRO A 446 -15.39 -2.71 9.97
C PRO A 446 -14.91 -1.25 9.95
N TRP A 447 -14.35 -0.81 8.81
CA TRP A 447 -13.91 0.57 8.62
C TRP A 447 -15.10 1.52 8.55
N ALA A 448 -16.11 1.20 7.73
CA ALA A 448 -17.29 2.03 7.55
C ALA A 448 -18.04 2.25 8.88
N SER A 449 -18.16 1.22 9.70
CA SER A 449 -18.88 1.33 10.98
C SER A 449 -18.13 2.14 12.04
N ALA A 450 -16.80 2.03 12.08
CA ALA A 450 -15.96 2.87 12.94
C ALA A 450 -15.97 4.33 12.48
N THR A 451 -15.82 4.56 11.17
CA THR A 451 -15.86 5.90 10.58
C THR A 451 -17.22 6.55 10.76
N ALA A 452 -18.32 5.81 10.61
CA ALA A 452 -19.67 6.32 10.88
C ALA A 452 -19.82 6.81 12.33
N GLY A 453 -19.29 6.05 13.29
CA GLY A 453 -19.26 6.44 14.69
C GLY A 453 -18.41 7.69 14.98
N LEU A 454 -17.22 7.77 14.38
CA LEU A 454 -16.37 8.97 14.45
C LEU A 454 -17.07 10.20 13.85
N LEU A 455 -17.70 10.02 12.68
CA LEU A 455 -18.41 11.08 11.99
C LEU A 455 -19.63 11.57 12.79
N ASP A 456 -20.44 10.67 13.36
CA ASP A 456 -21.55 11.04 14.24
C ASP A 456 -21.07 11.81 15.48
N PHE A 457 -19.96 11.37 16.10
CA PHE A 457 -19.33 12.08 17.23
C PHE A 457 -18.96 13.53 16.89
N ILE A 458 -18.48 13.79 15.66
CA ILE A 458 -18.19 15.15 15.20
C ILE A 458 -19.40 15.85 14.56
N GLY A 459 -20.59 15.24 14.56
CA GLY A 459 -21.85 15.83 14.13
C GLY A 459 -22.20 15.66 12.64
N LEU A 460 -21.53 14.74 11.94
CA LEU A 460 -21.77 14.41 10.53
C LEU A 460 -22.55 13.09 10.42
N ARG A 461 -23.88 13.19 10.30
CA ARG A 461 -24.80 12.02 10.32
C ARG A 461 -25.23 11.50 8.96
N ASP A 462 -24.73 12.10 7.88
CA ASP A 462 -25.16 11.82 6.50
C ASP A 462 -24.17 10.96 5.71
N PHE A 463 -23.20 10.35 6.40
CA PHE A 463 -22.22 9.43 5.82
C PHE A 463 -22.88 8.33 4.98
N ALA A 464 -22.35 8.12 3.77
CA ALA A 464 -22.77 7.11 2.79
C ALA A 464 -24.25 7.17 2.32
N LYS A 465 -25.04 8.19 2.74
CA LYS A 465 -26.47 8.27 2.36
C LYS A 465 -26.72 8.52 0.87
N ASN A 466 -25.72 9.02 0.13
CA ASN A 466 -25.78 9.21 -1.32
C ASN A 466 -25.36 7.96 -2.12
N ALA A 467 -25.10 6.81 -1.48
CA ALA A 467 -24.80 5.56 -2.17
C ALA A 467 -25.93 5.12 -3.13
N LYS A 468 -27.20 5.45 -2.80
CA LYS A 468 -28.35 5.22 -3.70
C LYS A 468 -28.30 6.09 -4.96
N HIS A 469 -27.74 7.30 -4.89
CA HIS A 469 -27.54 8.13 -6.09
C HIS A 469 -26.44 7.56 -6.99
N MET A 470 -25.38 6.98 -6.42
CA MET A 470 -24.43 6.17 -7.19
C MET A 470 -25.12 4.97 -7.85
N ALA A 471 -26.11 4.37 -7.16
CA ALA A 471 -26.91 3.29 -7.70
C ALA A 471 -27.72 3.69 -8.93
N ALA A 472 -28.40 4.84 -8.86
CA ALA A 472 -29.27 5.36 -9.92
C ALA A 472 -28.54 5.93 -11.14
N ASN A 473 -27.22 6.17 -11.07
CA ASN A 473 -26.43 6.71 -12.19
C ASN A 473 -25.68 5.63 -12.98
N ASP A 474 -25.96 4.35 -12.72
CA ASP A 474 -25.37 3.22 -13.42
C ASP A 474 -26.13 2.97 -14.73
N PRO A 475 -25.55 3.28 -15.90
CA PRO A 475 -26.29 3.22 -17.16
C PRO A 475 -26.69 1.79 -17.54
N GLU A 476 -25.88 0.80 -17.16
CA GLU A 476 -26.16 -0.60 -17.45
C GLU A 476 -27.30 -1.11 -16.58
N GLU A 477 -27.25 -0.86 -15.27
CA GLU A 477 -28.35 -1.19 -14.35
C GLU A 477 -29.65 -0.50 -14.77
N ASN A 478 -29.60 0.79 -15.13
CA ASN A 478 -30.77 1.53 -15.60
C ASN A 478 -31.34 0.95 -16.90
N MET A 479 -30.47 0.54 -17.83
CA MET A 479 -30.88 -0.09 -19.08
C MET A 479 -31.60 -1.43 -18.81
N TRP A 480 -31.02 -2.28 -17.95
CA TRP A 480 -31.63 -3.56 -17.58
C TRP A 480 -32.93 -3.39 -16.82
N ALA A 481 -32.99 -2.47 -15.85
CA ALA A 481 -34.20 -2.17 -15.09
C ALA A 481 -35.33 -1.63 -16.00
N ALA A 482 -35.00 -0.75 -16.94
CA ALA A 482 -35.96 -0.24 -17.93
C ALA A 482 -36.44 -1.34 -18.88
N PHE A 483 -35.53 -2.21 -19.34
CA PHE A 483 -35.87 -3.37 -20.15
C PHE A 483 -36.81 -4.33 -19.41
N TYR A 484 -36.56 -4.63 -18.13
CA TYR A 484 -37.40 -5.51 -17.33
C TYR A 484 -38.76 -4.90 -17.01
N ALA A 485 -38.82 -3.60 -16.73
CA ALA A 485 -40.09 -2.90 -16.53
C ALA A 485 -40.95 -2.92 -17.79
N SER A 486 -40.36 -2.70 -18.97
CA SER A 486 -41.07 -2.83 -20.24
C SER A 486 -41.47 -4.28 -20.54
N TRP A 487 -40.59 -5.25 -20.31
CA TRP A 487 -40.93 -6.67 -20.46
C TRP A 487 -42.12 -7.02 -19.59
N TRP A 488 -42.09 -6.69 -18.30
CA TRP A 488 -43.19 -6.97 -17.38
C TRP A 488 -44.51 -6.31 -17.81
N ARG A 489 -44.46 -5.06 -18.29
CA ARG A 489 -45.65 -4.39 -18.83
C ARG A 489 -46.25 -5.12 -20.03
N LEU A 490 -45.42 -5.72 -20.89
CA LEU A 490 -45.84 -6.34 -22.15
C LEU A 490 -46.21 -7.82 -22.01
N PHE A 491 -45.48 -8.57 -21.18
CA PHE A 491 -45.61 -10.03 -21.03
C PHE A 491 -45.91 -10.48 -19.60
N GLY A 492 -45.84 -9.61 -18.61
CA GLY A 492 -45.96 -9.97 -17.20
C GLY A 492 -44.97 -11.09 -16.80
N GLY A 493 -45.49 -12.07 -16.06
CA GLY A 493 -44.75 -13.29 -15.70
C GLY A 493 -44.81 -14.40 -16.75
N GLU A 494 -45.20 -14.10 -18.00
CA GLU A 494 -45.25 -15.11 -19.06
C GLU A 494 -43.86 -15.65 -19.39
N ARG A 495 -43.79 -16.96 -19.61
CA ARG A 495 -42.61 -17.65 -20.11
C ARG A 495 -42.44 -17.38 -21.61
N VAL A 496 -41.36 -16.70 -21.98
CA VAL A 496 -41.06 -16.29 -23.36
C VAL A 496 -39.64 -16.69 -23.77
N SER A 497 -39.44 -16.92 -25.07
CA SER A 497 -38.11 -17.19 -25.63
C SER A 497 -37.42 -15.89 -26.06
N ALA A 498 -36.10 -15.92 -26.18
CA ALA A 498 -35.34 -14.80 -26.74
C ALA A 498 -35.80 -14.41 -28.16
N SER A 499 -36.25 -15.37 -28.98
CA SER A 499 -36.83 -15.07 -30.30
C SER A 499 -38.12 -14.28 -30.13
N LYS A 500 -39.05 -14.76 -29.30
CA LYS A 500 -40.35 -14.10 -29.07
C LYS A 500 -40.18 -12.65 -28.60
N LEU A 501 -39.19 -12.38 -27.75
CA LEU A 501 -38.87 -11.02 -27.30
C LEU A 501 -38.37 -10.13 -28.45
N VAL A 502 -37.41 -10.61 -29.24
CA VAL A 502 -36.89 -9.85 -30.39
C VAL A 502 -37.98 -9.63 -31.43
N ASP A 503 -38.75 -10.67 -31.76
CA ASP A 503 -39.85 -10.60 -32.73
C ASP A 503 -40.91 -9.58 -32.26
N SER A 504 -41.17 -9.51 -30.95
CA SER A 504 -42.11 -8.51 -30.40
C SER A 504 -41.62 -7.05 -30.50
N ALA A 505 -40.31 -6.84 -30.62
CA ALA A 505 -39.69 -5.51 -30.71
C ALA A 505 -39.37 -5.08 -32.14
N THR A 506 -39.50 -6.00 -33.11
CA THR A 506 -39.18 -5.73 -34.52
C THR A 506 -40.48 -5.52 -35.30
N PRO A 507 -40.67 -4.37 -35.98
CA PRO A 507 -41.78 -4.21 -36.91
C PRO A 507 -41.62 -5.22 -38.05
N ASP A 508 -42.60 -6.11 -38.24
CA ASP A 508 -42.60 -7.04 -39.34
C ASP A 508 -43.47 -6.49 -40.48
N ASP A 509 -42.87 -6.25 -41.66
CA ASP A 509 -43.60 -5.74 -42.83
C ASP A 509 -44.51 -6.82 -43.47
N TYR A 510 -44.40 -8.09 -43.05
CA TYR A 510 -45.06 -9.22 -43.73
C TYR A 510 -45.88 -10.16 -42.83
N THR A 511 -45.83 -10.04 -41.50
CA THR A 511 -46.68 -10.85 -40.61
C THR A 511 -47.48 -10.00 -39.63
N HIS A 512 -48.73 -10.39 -39.38
CA HIS A 512 -49.59 -9.81 -38.33
C HIS A 512 -49.12 -10.19 -36.91
N ALA A 513 -47.81 -10.27 -36.67
CA ALA A 513 -47.28 -10.38 -35.32
C ALA A 513 -47.58 -9.06 -34.59
N THR A 514 -48.10 -9.16 -33.36
CA THR A 514 -48.32 -8.00 -32.49
C THR A 514 -46.97 -7.37 -32.15
N THR A 515 -46.58 -6.34 -32.89
CA THR A 515 -45.47 -5.47 -32.53
C THR A 515 -45.83 -4.77 -31.23
N HIS A 516 -45.04 -4.99 -30.20
CA HIS A 516 -45.21 -4.31 -28.93
C HIS A 516 -44.33 -3.05 -28.94
N ASP A 517 -44.86 -1.94 -28.43
CA ASP A 517 -44.06 -0.73 -28.27
C ASP A 517 -43.17 -0.85 -27.03
N TRP A 518 -41.90 -1.17 -27.25
CA TRP A 518 -40.85 -1.19 -26.22
C TRP A 518 -40.22 0.18 -25.98
N GLY A 519 -40.61 1.23 -26.72
CA GLY A 519 -39.93 2.52 -26.71
C GLY A 519 -38.42 2.39 -26.97
N GLU A 520 -37.62 3.13 -26.20
CA GLU A 520 -36.14 3.07 -26.27
C GLU A 520 -35.52 2.05 -25.31
N THR A 521 -36.33 1.25 -24.61
CA THR A 521 -35.89 0.42 -23.47
C THR A 521 -35.43 -0.99 -23.84
N PHE A 522 -35.58 -1.41 -25.11
CA PHE A 522 -35.07 -2.71 -25.54
C PHE A 522 -33.53 -2.73 -25.53
N LEU A 523 -32.94 -3.81 -25.03
CA LEU A 523 -31.48 -3.95 -24.93
C LEU A 523 -30.79 -3.71 -26.27
N ARG A 524 -29.59 -3.13 -26.23
CA ARG A 524 -28.76 -2.88 -27.42
C ARG A 524 -27.43 -3.59 -27.31
N THR A 525 -26.92 -4.03 -28.45
CA THR A 525 -25.56 -4.56 -28.58
C THR A 525 -24.52 -3.44 -28.39
N LYS A 526 -23.24 -3.79 -28.22
CA LYS A 526 -22.13 -2.81 -28.11
C LYS A 526 -22.02 -1.84 -29.30
N THR A 527 -22.59 -2.18 -30.45
CA THR A 527 -22.63 -1.32 -31.64
C THR A 527 -23.90 -0.43 -31.71
N GLY A 528 -24.73 -0.43 -30.66
CA GLY A 528 -25.97 0.34 -30.56
C GLY A 528 -27.18 -0.27 -31.28
N ARG A 529 -27.02 -1.42 -31.95
CA ARG A 529 -28.10 -2.09 -32.68
C ARG A 529 -28.90 -3.02 -31.78
N MET A 530 -30.18 -3.22 -32.10
CA MET A 530 -31.00 -4.24 -31.44
C MET A 530 -30.38 -5.63 -31.66
N PRO A 531 -30.26 -6.46 -30.61
CA PRO A 531 -29.73 -7.81 -30.74
C PRO A 531 -30.69 -8.68 -31.55
N VAL A 532 -30.15 -9.56 -32.39
CA VAL A 532 -30.90 -10.68 -32.96
C VAL A 532 -31.20 -11.72 -31.88
N ALA A 533 -32.15 -12.63 -32.12
CA ALA A 533 -32.57 -13.66 -31.15
C ALA A 533 -31.39 -14.44 -30.52
N SER A 534 -30.39 -14.80 -31.32
CA SER A 534 -29.18 -15.49 -30.83
C SER A 534 -28.26 -14.60 -29.99
N GLY A 535 -28.26 -13.29 -30.23
CA GLY A 535 -27.55 -12.30 -29.42
C GLY A 535 -28.22 -12.12 -28.06
N LEU A 536 -29.54 -11.90 -28.05
CA LEU A 536 -30.31 -11.78 -26.81
C LEU A 536 -30.26 -13.09 -26.00
N GLY A 537 -30.33 -14.24 -26.67
CA GLY A 537 -30.18 -15.56 -26.06
C GLY A 537 -28.80 -15.85 -25.45
N ARG A 538 -27.77 -15.02 -25.73
CA ARG A 538 -26.48 -15.05 -25.03
C ARG A 538 -26.42 -14.06 -23.86
N MET A 539 -27.22 -12.99 -23.91
CA MET A 539 -27.26 -11.94 -22.90
C MET A 539 -28.12 -12.30 -21.69
N LEU A 540 -29.25 -13.00 -21.89
CA LEU A 540 -30.20 -13.33 -20.82
C LEU A 540 -29.75 -14.46 -19.86
N PRO A 541 -29.13 -15.57 -20.31
CA PRO A 541 -28.77 -16.66 -19.40
C PRO A 541 -27.86 -16.26 -18.22
N PRO A 542 -26.83 -15.40 -18.40
CA PRO A 542 -26.02 -14.92 -17.28
C PRO A 542 -26.79 -14.13 -16.22
N GLU A 543 -27.92 -13.52 -16.60
CA GLU A 543 -28.76 -12.72 -15.71
C GLU A 543 -29.86 -13.52 -15.00
N VAL A 544 -29.96 -14.83 -15.24
CA VAL A 544 -30.93 -15.68 -14.54
C VAL A 544 -30.61 -15.70 -13.04
N GLY A 545 -31.55 -15.21 -12.23
CA GLY A 545 -31.42 -15.01 -10.79
C GLY A 545 -31.04 -13.58 -10.39
N SER A 546 -30.63 -12.72 -11.33
CA SER A 546 -30.33 -11.31 -11.10
C SER A 546 -31.61 -10.49 -10.89
N TRP A 547 -31.54 -9.48 -10.02
CA TRP A 547 -32.57 -8.47 -9.82
C TRP A 547 -32.18 -7.18 -10.51
N HIS A 548 -33.11 -6.60 -11.28
CA HIS A 548 -32.99 -5.24 -11.79
C HIS A 548 -34.29 -4.49 -11.50
N GLY A 549 -34.17 -3.39 -10.75
CA GLY A 549 -35.34 -2.70 -10.19
C GLY A 549 -36.18 -3.61 -9.27
N GLU A 550 -37.46 -3.78 -9.60
CA GLU A 550 -38.40 -4.61 -8.84
C GLU A 550 -38.59 -6.02 -9.39
N PHE A 551 -37.83 -6.40 -10.43
CA PHE A 551 -38.02 -7.66 -11.15
C PHE A 551 -36.76 -8.53 -11.10
N GLN A 552 -36.98 -9.83 -10.97
CA GLN A 552 -35.95 -10.85 -11.08
C GLN A 552 -36.15 -11.65 -12.36
N LEU A 553 -35.07 -11.89 -13.12
CA LEU A 553 -35.13 -12.80 -14.26
C LEU A 553 -35.04 -14.24 -13.80
N GLN A 554 -35.95 -15.06 -14.30
CA GLN A 554 -35.94 -16.50 -14.15
C GLN A 554 -35.81 -17.13 -15.54
N GLY A 555 -35.17 -18.30 -15.60
CA GLY A 555 -34.92 -18.97 -16.87
C GLY A 555 -34.71 -20.45 -16.71
N GLU A 556 -35.17 -21.22 -17.68
CA GLU A 556 -35.02 -22.67 -17.75
C GLU A 556 -34.67 -23.07 -19.19
N GLN A 557 -33.68 -23.96 -19.36
CA GLN A 557 -33.30 -24.47 -20.66
C GLN A 557 -33.95 -25.82 -20.91
N ASP A 558 -34.70 -25.94 -22.01
CA ASP A 558 -35.28 -27.21 -22.41
C ASP A 558 -34.18 -28.21 -22.81
N SER A 559 -34.24 -29.41 -22.24
CA SER A 559 -33.18 -30.41 -22.37
C SER A 559 -33.05 -30.99 -23.78
N HIS A 560 -34.11 -30.97 -24.59
CA HIS A 560 -34.18 -31.56 -25.92
C HIS A 560 -33.87 -30.54 -27.02
N SER A 561 -34.57 -29.40 -27.02
CA SER A 561 -34.42 -28.33 -28.01
C SER A 561 -33.24 -27.40 -27.73
N LYS A 562 -32.69 -27.44 -26.50
CA LYS A 562 -31.66 -26.51 -26.01
C LYS A 562 -32.07 -25.04 -26.04
N VAL A 563 -33.36 -24.75 -26.16
CA VAL A 563 -33.92 -23.39 -26.17
C VAL A 563 -34.20 -22.96 -24.72
N TRP A 564 -33.83 -21.72 -24.40
CA TRP A 564 -34.17 -21.12 -23.11
C TRP A 564 -35.58 -20.52 -23.13
N SER A 565 -36.29 -20.72 -22.03
CA SER A 565 -37.54 -20.05 -21.69
C SER A 565 -37.30 -19.16 -20.48
N PHE A 566 -37.62 -17.87 -20.60
CA PHE A 566 -37.37 -16.84 -19.58
C PHE A 566 -38.67 -16.20 -19.12
N TRP A 567 -38.75 -15.79 -17.86
CA TRP A 567 -39.86 -15.01 -17.32
C TRP A 567 -39.38 -14.11 -16.19
N LEU A 568 -40.11 -13.04 -15.92
CA LEU A 568 -39.83 -12.15 -14.80
C LEU A 568 -40.66 -12.54 -13.57
N VAL A 569 -40.16 -12.24 -12.38
CA VAL A 569 -40.88 -12.31 -11.11
C VAL A 569 -40.76 -10.96 -10.42
N GLN A 570 -41.87 -10.38 -9.99
CA GLN A 570 -41.87 -9.12 -9.23
C GLN A 570 -41.62 -9.38 -7.74
N ARG A 571 -40.89 -8.49 -7.08
CA ARG A 571 -40.69 -8.53 -5.63
C ARG A 571 -42.05 -8.54 -4.93
N ALA A 572 -42.27 -9.50 -4.04
CA ALA A 572 -43.47 -9.50 -3.20
C ALA A 572 -43.45 -8.24 -2.30
N GLU A 573 -44.56 -7.49 -2.29
CA GLU A 573 -44.78 -6.47 -1.25
C GLU A 573 -44.82 -7.20 0.09
N GLU A 574 -43.87 -6.92 0.98
CA GLU A 574 -44.03 -7.22 2.41
C GLU A 574 -45.24 -6.42 2.89
N SER A 575 -46.38 -7.09 2.97
CA SER A 575 -47.52 -6.59 3.71
C SER A 575 -47.08 -6.39 5.14
N ALA A 576 -47.08 -5.14 5.58
CA ALA A 576 -46.97 -4.79 6.99
C ALA A 576 -48.23 -5.30 7.70
N GLU A 577 -48.25 -6.58 8.08
CA GLU A 577 -49.15 -7.05 9.13
C GLU A 577 -48.66 -6.44 10.45
N GLU A 578 -49.34 -5.36 10.86
CA GLU A 578 -49.33 -4.93 12.26
C GLU A 578 -49.67 -6.13 13.15
N PRO A 579 -48.91 -6.41 14.22
CA PRO A 579 -49.29 -7.46 15.14
C PRO A 579 -50.59 -7.05 15.83
N ALA A 580 -51.66 -7.78 15.52
CA ALA A 580 -52.93 -7.65 16.21
C ALA A 580 -52.70 -7.76 17.73
N ALA A 581 -53.12 -6.72 18.45
CA ALA A 581 -53.15 -6.69 19.90
C ALA A 581 -53.97 -7.88 20.41
N GLY A 582 -53.26 -8.90 20.91
CA GLY A 582 -53.85 -10.05 21.58
C GLY A 582 -54.50 -9.59 22.89
N ALA A 583 -55.83 -9.53 22.88
CA ALA A 583 -56.64 -9.47 24.08
C ALA A 583 -56.42 -10.74 24.91
N ALA A 584 -55.65 -10.64 25.99
CA ALA A 584 -55.61 -11.66 27.03
C ALA A 584 -56.73 -11.37 28.03
N GLY A 585 -57.90 -11.95 27.77
CA GLY A 585 -58.93 -12.21 28.77
C GLY A 585 -58.62 -13.54 29.47
N ASP A 586 -58.42 -13.46 30.78
CA ASP A 586 -58.96 -14.32 31.83
C ASP A 586 -59.35 -15.78 31.50
N SER A 587 -58.67 -16.76 32.11
CA SER A 587 -59.33 -17.92 32.75
C SER A 587 -58.36 -18.80 33.54
N GLY A 588 -58.65 -18.87 34.85
CA GLY A 588 -58.45 -19.93 35.85
C GLY A 588 -57.47 -21.10 35.62
N GLY A 589 -56.64 -21.32 36.64
CA GLY A 589 -55.86 -22.53 36.91
C GLY A 589 -54.90 -22.35 38.06
#